data_AF-A0A941J1G4-F1
#
_entry.id   AF-A0A941J1G4-F1
#
_cell.length_a   1.000
_cell.length_b   1.000
_cell.length_c   1.000
_cell.angle_alpha   90.00
_cell.angle_beta   90.00
_cell.angle_gamma   90.00
#
_symmetry.space_group_name_H-M   'P 1'
#
loop_
_entity.id
_entity.type
_entity.pdbx_description
1 polymer ?
#
loop_
_entity_poly.entity_id
_entity_poly.type
_entity_poly.pdbx_seq_one_letter_code
_entity_poly.pdbx_strand_id
1 'polypeptide(L)'
;MKRVKEQLRAVPDKGMGYGLLRHLNAGTGPVLAALPAPQIGFNYLGRVSAADMPADLRGHGFTPITGVGELVAAPDADMPALSAVEINALVTDTGQGPALTAMFSFPTGLLDRGEVHALAQDWCQALRGITGHTRTQGAGGLTPSDLSLVSVAQSDIDSWEDTYGPLDDVWPVTTVQSGLLFHTLLAGTGFDAYHMQMAFHLNGPVDPARLHTAAQTLLHRHSNLRAAFVTTAQGDPVQVIPQAVTLPWQVIDLRDMDQAQRNTALEDFLARDRATHFTPATAPLLRLTLLLTGHDRSELVLTAHHALFDGWSLPLLMRDLLTLYTNPHTPLPHRRPYRDYLTWLTQQDPHTTQTAWTNALTGAQPTLLLPTTTQTGATPHTTATGTGIGNIDVTVPDAPPSPATPPTTASPSTPSSKAPGPSS
;
A
#
# COMPACT_ATOMS: atom_id res chain seq x y z
N MET A 1 -9.10 1.48 22.15
CA MET A 1 -9.98 1.05 21.04
C MET A 1 -9.34 -0.01 20.16
N LYS A 2 -8.12 0.21 19.62
CA LYS A 2 -7.37 -0.78 18.82
C LYS A 2 -7.38 -2.20 19.43
N ARG A 3 -7.01 -2.34 20.71
CA ARG A 3 -7.04 -3.63 21.45
C ARG A 3 -8.41 -4.33 21.47
N VAL A 4 -9.50 -3.59 21.66
CA VAL A 4 -10.87 -4.17 21.71
C VAL A 4 -11.27 -4.65 20.32
N LYS A 5 -10.96 -3.89 19.27
CA LYS A 5 -11.16 -4.28 17.87
C LYS A 5 -10.43 -5.59 17.56
N GLU A 6 -9.14 -5.68 17.92
CA GLU A 6 -8.35 -6.91 17.69
C GLU A 6 -8.87 -8.09 18.50
N GLN A 7 -9.24 -7.88 19.77
CA GLN A 7 -9.81 -8.94 20.61
C GLN A 7 -11.10 -9.52 20.00
N LEU A 8 -11.99 -8.65 19.49
CA LEU A 8 -13.23 -9.09 18.83
C LEU A 8 -12.97 -9.80 17.50
N ARG A 9 -12.00 -9.33 16.70
CA ARG A 9 -11.63 -9.95 15.43
C ARG A 9 -10.88 -11.28 15.60
N ALA A 10 -10.18 -11.46 16.71
CA ALA A 10 -9.49 -12.71 17.04
C ALA A 10 -10.44 -13.84 17.43
N VAL A 11 -11.73 -13.57 17.67
CA VAL A 11 -12.71 -14.61 17.99
C VAL A 11 -13.00 -15.47 16.75
N PRO A 12 -12.66 -16.77 16.75
CA PRO A 12 -12.88 -17.65 15.61
C PRO A 12 -14.35 -17.71 15.24
N ASP A 13 -14.65 -17.59 13.94
CA ASP A 13 -16.01 -17.65 13.39
C ASP A 13 -17.03 -16.79 14.15
N LYS A 14 -16.58 -15.65 14.71
CA LYS A 14 -17.39 -14.75 15.54
C LYS A 14 -18.10 -15.45 16.72
N GLY A 15 -17.56 -16.58 17.18
CA GLY A 15 -18.08 -17.34 18.30
C GLY A 15 -19.24 -18.29 17.98
N MET A 16 -19.61 -18.49 16.70
CA MET A 16 -20.75 -19.35 16.31
C MET A 16 -20.69 -20.77 16.89
N GLY A 17 -19.49 -21.34 17.03
CA GLY A 17 -19.30 -22.70 17.58
C GLY A 17 -19.39 -22.82 19.10
N TYR A 18 -19.42 -21.70 19.84
CA TYR A 18 -19.27 -21.71 21.31
C TYR A 18 -20.34 -22.55 22.01
N GLY A 19 -21.61 -22.38 21.65
CA GLY A 19 -22.71 -23.11 22.29
C GLY A 19 -22.61 -24.62 22.10
N LEU A 20 -22.22 -25.07 20.90
CA LEU A 20 -22.00 -26.49 20.59
C LEU A 20 -20.85 -27.06 21.42
N LEU A 21 -19.74 -26.32 21.52
CA LEU A 21 -18.57 -26.74 22.29
C LEU A 21 -18.84 -26.76 23.80
N ARG A 22 -19.58 -25.78 24.33
CA ARG A 22 -19.90 -25.68 25.76
C ARG A 22 -20.94 -26.69 26.21
N HIS A 23 -21.98 -26.93 25.42
CA HIS A 23 -23.17 -27.67 25.88
C HIS A 23 -23.34 -29.05 25.26
N LEU A 24 -22.84 -29.29 24.04
CA LEU A 24 -23.12 -30.53 23.29
C LEU A 24 -21.88 -31.41 23.06
N ASN A 25 -20.67 -30.88 23.27
CA ASN A 25 -19.44 -31.64 23.10
C ASN A 25 -18.99 -32.27 24.43
N ALA A 26 -18.92 -33.60 24.48
CA ALA A 26 -18.56 -34.34 25.70
C ALA A 26 -17.12 -34.10 26.19
N GLY A 27 -16.20 -33.74 25.30
CA GLY A 27 -14.80 -33.46 25.64
C GLY A 27 -14.58 -32.04 26.14
N THR A 28 -15.11 -31.03 25.43
CA THR A 28 -14.91 -29.62 25.77
C THR A 28 -15.95 -29.10 26.77
N GLY A 29 -17.12 -29.72 26.87
CA GLY A 29 -18.24 -29.29 27.71
C GLY A 29 -17.87 -29.12 29.19
N PRO A 30 -17.27 -30.13 29.86
CA PRO A 30 -16.88 -30.01 31.27
C PRO A 30 -15.86 -28.89 31.53
N VAL A 31 -14.91 -28.69 30.61
CA VAL A 31 -13.89 -27.63 30.71
C VAL A 31 -14.53 -26.26 30.58
N LEU A 32 -15.38 -26.07 29.57
CA LEU A 32 -16.03 -24.79 29.32
C LEU A 32 -17.09 -24.49 30.38
N ALA A 33 -17.81 -25.49 30.89
CA ALA A 33 -18.80 -25.31 31.96
C ALA A 33 -18.22 -24.71 33.24
N ALA A 34 -16.94 -24.98 33.53
CA ALA A 34 -16.21 -24.37 34.65
C ALA A 34 -15.88 -22.88 34.44
N LEU A 35 -15.93 -22.38 33.19
CA LEU A 35 -15.75 -20.96 32.90
C LEU A 35 -17.03 -20.16 33.21
N PRO A 36 -16.89 -18.88 33.63
CA PRO A 36 -18.02 -18.01 33.89
C PRO A 36 -18.99 -17.93 32.71
N ALA A 37 -20.29 -17.91 33.01
CA ALA A 37 -21.31 -17.61 32.01
C ALA A 37 -21.35 -16.10 31.72
N PRO A 38 -21.53 -15.67 30.47
CA PRO A 38 -21.66 -14.26 30.14
C PRO A 38 -22.89 -13.67 30.82
N GLN A 39 -22.69 -12.61 31.60
CA GLN A 39 -23.77 -11.92 32.31
C GLN A 39 -24.39 -10.77 31.50
N ILE A 40 -23.76 -10.38 30.39
CA ILE A 40 -24.23 -9.31 29.51
C ILE A 40 -24.38 -9.87 28.09
N GLY A 41 -25.60 -9.83 27.57
CA GLY A 41 -25.88 -10.01 26.15
C GLY A 41 -25.77 -8.66 25.44
N PHE A 42 -25.01 -8.60 24.34
CA PHE A 42 -24.94 -7.40 23.50
C PHE A 42 -25.24 -7.77 22.05
N ASN A 43 -26.20 -7.08 21.45
CA ASN A 43 -26.61 -7.30 20.08
C ASN A 43 -26.68 -5.96 19.34
N TYR A 44 -25.93 -5.85 18.24
CA TYR A 44 -25.98 -4.68 17.36
C TYR A 44 -26.72 -5.04 16.09
N LEU A 45 -27.94 -4.51 15.96
CA LEU A 45 -28.88 -4.80 14.86
C LEU A 45 -28.51 -4.09 13.56
N GLY A 46 -27.47 -3.25 13.56
CA GLY A 46 -27.04 -2.48 12.41
C GLY A 46 -27.74 -1.14 12.28
N ARG A 47 -27.76 -0.62 11.05
CA ARG A 47 -28.41 0.65 10.70
C ARG A 47 -29.63 0.37 9.85
N VAL A 48 -30.74 1.03 10.17
CA VAL A 48 -31.97 0.99 9.39
C VAL A 48 -32.18 2.36 8.76
N SER A 49 -32.05 2.44 7.44
CA SER A 49 -32.32 3.66 6.66
C SER A 49 -33.50 3.46 5.71
N ALA A 50 -34.31 4.51 5.52
CA ALA A 50 -35.31 4.55 4.46
C ALA A 50 -34.70 4.41 3.05
N ALA A 51 -33.41 4.70 2.90
CA ALA A 51 -32.67 4.55 1.65
C ALA A 51 -32.36 3.08 1.28
N ASP A 52 -32.35 2.17 2.26
CA ASP A 52 -32.07 0.73 2.05
C ASP A 52 -33.26 -0.02 1.42
N MET A 53 -34.40 0.68 1.21
CA MET A 53 -35.54 0.13 0.49
C MET A 53 -35.26 0.03 -1.03
N PRO A 54 -35.49 -1.14 -1.64
CA PRO A 54 -35.47 -1.33 -3.10
C PRO A 54 -36.30 -0.27 -3.82
N ALA A 55 -35.78 0.24 -4.95
CA ALA A 55 -36.36 1.38 -5.66
C ALA A 55 -37.81 1.14 -6.13
N ASP A 56 -38.12 -0.12 -6.44
CA ASP A 56 -39.42 -0.67 -6.81
C ASP A 56 -40.45 -0.73 -5.67
N LEU A 57 -40.01 -0.61 -4.41
CA LEU A 57 -40.90 -0.52 -3.25
C LEU A 57 -41.08 0.92 -2.74
N ARG A 58 -40.31 1.88 -3.26
CA ARG A 58 -40.43 3.29 -2.89
C ARG A 58 -41.70 3.89 -3.51
N GLY A 59 -42.60 4.41 -2.67
CA GLY A 59 -43.84 5.06 -3.12
C GLY A 59 -45.08 4.15 -3.20
N HIS A 60 -44.94 2.84 -2.93
CA HIS A 60 -46.06 1.87 -2.92
C HIS A 60 -46.74 1.71 -1.53
N GLY A 61 -46.62 2.70 -0.65
CA GLY A 61 -47.25 2.68 0.69
C GLY A 61 -46.52 1.83 1.74
N PHE A 62 -45.46 1.10 1.37
CA PHE A 62 -44.49 0.53 2.31
C PHE A 62 -43.51 1.61 2.77
N THR A 63 -44.03 2.54 3.56
CA THR A 63 -43.22 3.58 4.20
C THR A 63 -42.64 2.99 5.49
N PRO A 64 -41.33 3.18 5.81
CA PRO A 64 -40.81 2.80 7.12
C PRO A 64 -41.69 3.44 8.20
N ILE A 65 -42.17 2.63 9.14
CA ILE A 65 -42.91 3.16 10.29
C ILE A 65 -42.02 4.19 10.99
N THR A 66 -42.54 5.40 11.18
CA THR A 66 -41.97 6.38 12.11
C THR A 66 -42.00 5.75 13.50
N GLY A 67 -40.84 5.49 14.11
CA GLY A 67 -40.76 4.75 15.38
C GLY A 67 -39.91 3.46 15.33
N VAL A 68 -39.07 3.27 14.31
CA VAL A 68 -38.12 2.13 14.15
C VAL A 68 -37.30 1.80 15.42
N GLY A 69 -37.17 2.72 16.38
CA GLY A 69 -36.59 2.43 17.71
C GLY A 69 -37.39 1.41 18.55
N GLU A 70 -38.64 1.14 18.21
CA GLU A 70 -39.52 0.13 18.82
C GLU A 70 -39.33 -1.29 18.24
N LEU A 71 -38.43 -1.48 17.25
CA LEU A 71 -38.13 -2.81 16.68
C LEU A 71 -37.34 -3.74 17.62
N VAL A 72 -36.84 -3.23 18.74
CA VAL A 72 -36.44 -4.11 19.85
C VAL A 72 -37.73 -4.54 20.55
N ALA A 73 -38.30 -5.66 20.11
CA ALA A 73 -39.49 -6.23 20.72
C ALA A 73 -39.29 -6.35 22.24
N ALA A 74 -40.31 -5.96 23.01
CA ALA A 74 -40.32 -6.21 24.43
C ALA A 74 -40.21 -7.73 24.65
N PRO A 75 -39.27 -8.20 25.49
CA PRO A 75 -39.15 -9.62 25.77
C PRO A 75 -40.46 -10.13 26.39
N ASP A 76 -40.88 -11.33 25.98
CA ASP A 76 -42.01 -12.03 26.58
C ASP A 76 -41.69 -12.32 28.05
N ALA A 77 -42.62 -11.97 28.96
CA ALA A 77 -42.42 -12.16 30.40
C ALA A 77 -42.30 -13.64 30.80
N ASP A 78 -42.81 -14.56 29.97
CA ASP A 78 -42.71 -15.99 30.18
C ASP A 78 -41.41 -16.59 29.61
N MET A 79 -40.61 -15.81 28.87
CA MET A 79 -39.35 -16.28 28.31
C MET A 79 -38.21 -16.19 29.35
N PRO A 80 -37.38 -17.24 29.52
CA PRO A 80 -36.22 -17.18 30.38
C PRO A 80 -35.25 -16.08 29.93
N ALA A 81 -34.80 -15.24 30.86
CA ALA A 81 -33.75 -14.27 30.58
C ALA A 81 -32.44 -15.02 30.25
N LEU A 82 -31.84 -14.71 29.10
CA LEU A 82 -30.60 -15.38 28.64
C LEU A 82 -29.36 -14.82 29.35
N SER A 83 -29.44 -13.61 29.89
CA SER A 83 -28.37 -12.94 30.63
C SER A 83 -28.93 -11.98 31.67
N ALA A 84 -28.08 -11.46 32.56
CA ALA A 84 -28.50 -10.51 33.60
C ALA A 84 -28.87 -9.14 33.02
N VAL A 85 -28.16 -8.72 31.97
CA VAL A 85 -28.45 -7.50 31.20
C VAL A 85 -28.36 -7.83 29.71
N GLU A 86 -29.41 -7.52 28.97
CA GLU A 86 -29.40 -7.56 27.50
C GLU A 86 -29.41 -6.15 26.94
N ILE A 87 -28.47 -5.87 26.04
CA ILE A 87 -28.32 -4.58 25.36
C ILE A 87 -28.54 -4.81 23.88
N ASN A 88 -29.65 -4.29 23.36
CA ASN A 88 -29.94 -4.29 21.92
C ASN A 88 -29.74 -2.88 21.39
N ALA A 89 -28.81 -2.70 20.46
CA ALA A 89 -28.45 -1.39 19.91
C ALA A 89 -28.69 -1.35 18.39
N LEU A 90 -29.17 -0.21 17.90
CA LEU A 90 -29.43 0.02 16.48
C LEU A 90 -29.25 1.49 16.11
N VAL A 91 -28.96 1.77 14.84
CA VAL A 91 -28.86 3.15 14.33
C VAL A 91 -30.08 3.45 13.47
N THR A 92 -30.80 4.53 13.80
CA THR A 92 -31.89 5.08 12.96
C THR A 92 -31.52 6.43 12.39
N ASP A 93 -32.03 6.75 11.22
CA ASP A 93 -31.93 8.12 10.69
C ASP A 93 -32.98 9.03 11.36
N THR A 94 -32.54 10.16 11.90
CA THR A 94 -33.40 11.19 12.49
C THR A 94 -33.29 12.50 11.71
N GLY A 95 -34.16 13.47 11.98
CA GLY A 95 -34.09 14.81 11.38
C GLY A 95 -32.81 15.59 11.71
N GLN A 96 -31.96 15.11 12.62
CA GLN A 96 -30.66 15.69 12.96
C GLN A 96 -29.49 14.79 12.51
N GLY A 97 -29.76 13.74 11.73
CA GLY A 97 -28.78 12.74 11.29
C GLY A 97 -28.96 11.37 11.97
N PRO A 98 -28.05 10.42 11.72
CA PRO A 98 -28.11 9.09 12.31
C PRO A 98 -27.93 9.14 13.83
N ALA A 99 -28.81 8.46 14.56
CA ALA A 99 -28.78 8.33 16.01
C ALA A 99 -28.66 6.87 16.42
N LEU A 100 -27.69 6.57 17.30
CA LEU A 100 -27.59 5.26 17.96
C LEU A 100 -28.55 5.21 19.14
N THR A 101 -29.46 4.24 19.13
CA THR A 101 -30.38 3.93 20.21
C THR A 101 -30.03 2.57 20.80
N ALA A 102 -30.03 2.44 22.12
CA ALA A 102 -29.82 1.17 22.81
C ALA A 102 -30.92 0.92 23.84
N MET A 103 -31.44 -0.29 23.86
CA MET A 103 -32.42 -0.78 24.83
C MET A 103 -31.71 -1.70 25.83
N PHE A 104 -31.89 -1.44 27.12
CA PHE A 104 -31.35 -2.25 28.21
C PHE A 104 -32.51 -3.02 28.85
N SER A 105 -32.50 -4.34 28.69
CA SER A 105 -33.47 -5.27 29.28
C SER A 105 -32.83 -6.06 30.40
N PHE A 106 -33.54 -6.25 31.52
CA PHE A 106 -33.00 -6.93 32.69
C PHE A 106 -34.12 -7.55 33.55
N PRO A 107 -33.87 -8.64 34.28
CA PRO A 107 -34.82 -9.21 35.23
C PRO A 107 -34.94 -8.33 36.49
N THR A 108 -36.14 -7.84 36.81
CA THR A 108 -36.39 -6.92 37.93
C THR A 108 -36.17 -7.53 39.33
N GLY A 109 -36.01 -8.84 39.43
CA GLY A 109 -35.64 -9.52 40.68
C GLY A 109 -34.13 -9.69 40.88
N LEU A 110 -33.33 -9.38 39.87
CA LEU A 110 -31.87 -9.53 39.89
C LEU A 110 -31.15 -8.19 39.98
N LEU A 111 -31.64 -7.17 39.27
CA LEU A 111 -31.03 -5.84 39.19
C LEU A 111 -32.07 -4.74 39.46
N ASP A 112 -31.63 -3.67 40.13
CA ASP A 112 -32.47 -2.49 40.34
C ASP A 112 -32.52 -1.59 39.09
N ARG A 113 -33.66 -0.94 38.87
CA ARG A 113 -33.85 -0.04 37.72
C ARG A 113 -32.90 1.16 37.77
N GLY A 114 -32.62 1.69 38.96
CA GLY A 114 -31.68 2.80 39.15
C GLY A 114 -30.25 2.41 38.77
N GLU A 115 -29.82 1.20 39.14
CA GLU A 115 -28.50 0.66 38.78
C GLU A 115 -28.35 0.50 37.26
N VAL A 116 -29.34 -0.08 36.58
CA VAL A 116 -29.30 -0.23 35.11
C VAL A 116 -29.37 1.13 34.42
N HIS A 117 -30.11 2.10 34.97
CA HIS A 117 -30.12 3.46 34.45
C HIS A 117 -28.75 4.14 34.57
N ALA A 118 -28.06 3.98 35.70
CA ALA A 118 -26.70 4.47 35.89
C ALA A 118 -25.73 3.83 34.87
N LEU A 119 -25.81 2.51 34.67
CA LEU A 119 -25.04 1.81 33.64
C LEU A 119 -25.28 2.38 32.23
N ALA A 120 -26.55 2.65 31.89
CA ALA A 120 -26.89 3.23 30.59
C ALA A 120 -26.34 4.65 30.42
N GLN A 121 -26.33 5.45 31.49
CA GLN A 121 -25.73 6.79 31.50
C GLN A 121 -24.21 6.71 31.32
N ASP A 122 -23.52 5.84 32.07
CA ASP A 122 -22.08 5.62 31.95
C ASP A 122 -21.70 5.12 30.56
N TRP A 123 -22.50 4.22 29.99
CA TRP A 123 -22.33 3.74 28.61
C TRP A 123 -22.44 4.89 27.60
N CYS A 124 -23.45 5.76 27.75
CA CYS A 124 -23.58 6.95 26.91
C CYS A 124 -22.40 7.91 27.08
N GLN A 125 -21.90 8.12 28.30
CA GLN A 125 -20.75 8.96 28.57
C GLN A 125 -19.48 8.38 27.93
N ALA A 126 -19.26 7.08 28.04
CA ALA A 126 -18.15 6.38 27.41
C ALA A 126 -18.19 6.52 25.88
N LEU A 127 -19.36 6.36 25.25
CA LEU A 127 -19.53 6.55 23.81
C LEU A 127 -19.28 8.01 23.38
N ARG A 128 -19.72 9.00 24.17
CA ARG A 128 -19.41 10.41 23.91
C ARG A 128 -17.90 10.67 24.05
N GLY A 129 -17.23 10.04 25.01
CA GLY A 129 -15.78 10.10 25.15
C GLY A 129 -15.06 9.51 23.94
N ILE A 130 -15.49 8.34 23.48
CA ILE A 130 -14.96 7.68 22.27
C ILE A 130 -15.14 8.56 21.03
N THR A 131 -16.36 9.06 20.80
CA THR A 131 -16.64 9.93 19.64
C THR A 131 -15.91 11.28 19.72
N GLY A 132 -15.68 11.81 20.93
CA GLY A 132 -14.81 12.97 21.14
C GLY A 132 -13.37 12.65 20.75
N HIS A 133 -12.85 11.50 21.20
CA HIS A 133 -11.49 11.06 20.88
C HIS A 133 -11.29 10.86 19.37
N THR A 134 -12.23 10.24 18.64
CA THR A 134 -12.09 10.02 17.19
C THR A 134 -12.03 11.30 16.36
N ARG A 135 -12.33 12.47 16.95
CA ARG A 135 -12.24 13.78 16.29
C ARG A 135 -10.92 14.51 16.58
N THR A 136 -10.08 13.95 17.45
CA THR A 136 -8.77 14.53 17.77
C THR A 136 -7.75 14.19 16.69
N GLN A 137 -6.78 15.09 16.47
CA GLN A 137 -5.70 14.86 15.51
C GLN A 137 -4.83 13.68 16.00
N GLY A 138 -4.58 12.72 15.12
CA GLY A 138 -3.85 11.48 15.46
C GLY A 138 -4.73 10.37 16.07
N ALA A 139 -6.04 10.59 16.24
CA ALA A 139 -6.93 9.49 16.60
C ALA A 139 -7.16 8.55 15.42
N GLY A 140 -7.22 7.25 15.72
CA GLY A 140 -7.32 6.19 14.71
C GLY A 140 -6.04 5.38 14.61
N GLY A 141 -5.60 5.13 13.38
CA GLY A 141 -4.43 4.32 13.08
C GLY A 141 -4.76 2.86 12.79
N LEU A 142 -3.84 2.21 12.09
CA LEU A 142 -3.98 0.83 11.66
C LEU A 142 -3.86 -0.14 12.84
N THR A 143 -4.53 -1.27 12.72
CA THR A 143 -4.33 -2.43 13.58
C THR A 143 -3.91 -3.65 12.75
N PRO A 144 -3.32 -4.70 13.35
CA PRO A 144 -2.84 -5.87 12.61
C PRO A 144 -3.89 -6.46 11.67
N SER A 145 -5.15 -6.52 12.10
CA SER A 145 -6.24 -7.02 11.26
C SER A 145 -6.64 -6.15 10.06
N ASP A 146 -6.10 -4.93 9.92
CA ASP A 146 -6.24 -4.12 8.70
C ASP A 146 -5.16 -4.45 7.66
N LEU A 147 -4.04 -5.04 8.09
CA LEU A 147 -2.85 -5.30 7.29
C LEU A 147 -2.82 -6.76 6.81
N SER A 148 -3.75 -7.12 5.94
CA SER A 148 -4.00 -8.53 5.57
C SER A 148 -2.86 -9.25 4.83
N LEU A 149 -1.86 -8.51 4.34
CA LEU A 149 -0.76 -9.06 3.52
C LEU A 149 0.50 -9.36 4.34
N VAL A 150 0.54 -8.96 5.61
CA VAL A 150 1.70 -9.13 6.50
C VAL A 150 1.24 -9.53 7.90
N SER A 151 2.07 -10.27 8.62
CA SER A 151 1.85 -10.55 10.05
C SER A 151 2.74 -9.62 10.86
N VAL A 152 2.15 -8.61 11.49
CA VAL A 152 2.89 -7.56 12.22
C VAL A 152 2.27 -7.31 13.60
N ALA A 153 3.09 -6.93 14.58
CA ALA A 153 2.58 -6.57 15.90
C ALA A 153 2.06 -5.13 15.91
N GLN A 154 1.12 -4.82 16.81
CA GLN A 154 0.63 -3.44 16.97
C GLN A 154 1.76 -2.46 17.31
N SER A 155 2.79 -2.91 18.03
CA SER A 155 3.97 -2.10 18.35
C SER A 155 4.81 -1.72 17.13
N ASP A 156 4.87 -2.58 16.11
CA ASP A 156 5.55 -2.26 14.85
C ASP A 156 4.79 -1.16 14.12
N ILE A 157 3.46 -1.32 14.02
CA ILE A 157 2.57 -0.35 13.38
C ILE A 157 2.68 1.02 14.06
N ASP A 158 2.56 1.06 15.39
CA ASP A 158 2.61 2.31 16.13
C ASP A 158 3.98 3.01 15.95
N SER A 159 5.10 2.24 15.96
CA SER A 159 6.45 2.77 15.69
C SER A 159 6.60 3.35 14.28
N TRP A 160 6.00 2.70 13.29
CA TRP A 160 5.99 3.21 11.92
C TRP A 160 5.09 4.43 11.77
N GLU A 161 3.91 4.47 12.40
CA GLU A 161 3.03 5.64 12.42
C GLU A 161 3.72 6.85 13.09
N ASP A 162 4.53 6.62 14.13
CA ASP A 162 5.34 7.66 14.77
C ASP A 162 6.46 8.18 13.85
N THR A 163 7.06 7.30 13.05
CA THR A 163 8.20 7.64 12.17
C THR A 163 7.77 8.28 10.86
N TYR A 164 6.72 7.75 10.23
CA TYR A 164 6.30 8.11 8.87
C TYR A 164 4.98 8.89 8.84
N GLY A 165 4.32 9.06 9.99
CA GLY A 165 2.96 9.58 10.07
C GLY A 165 1.91 8.54 9.69
N PRO A 166 0.65 8.97 9.43
CA PRO A 166 -0.42 8.07 9.05
C PRO A 166 -0.04 7.21 7.85
N LEU A 167 -0.38 5.92 7.92
CA LEU A 167 -0.08 4.94 6.87
C LEU A 167 -1.33 4.63 6.05
N ASP A 168 -1.15 4.40 4.75
CA ASP A 168 -2.17 3.82 3.88
C ASP A 168 -2.21 2.30 4.03
N ASP A 169 -1.04 1.65 4.10
CA ASP A 169 -0.91 0.19 4.16
C ASP A 169 0.52 -0.24 4.56
N VAL A 170 0.69 -1.54 4.79
CA VAL A 170 1.98 -2.21 4.92
C VAL A 170 1.98 -3.49 4.07
N TRP A 171 2.99 -3.64 3.24
CA TRP A 171 3.07 -4.69 2.23
C TRP A 171 4.26 -5.63 2.44
N PRO A 172 4.17 -6.90 2.03
CA PRO A 172 5.32 -7.78 1.98
C PRO A 172 6.33 -7.28 0.94
N VAL A 173 7.62 -7.48 1.18
CA VAL A 173 8.66 -7.25 0.17
C VAL A 173 8.67 -8.42 -0.81
N THR A 174 8.63 -8.15 -2.11
CA THR A 174 8.73 -9.22 -3.12
C THR A 174 10.13 -9.83 -3.16
N THR A 175 10.26 -11.06 -3.66
CA THR A 175 11.57 -11.73 -3.79
C THR A 175 12.57 -10.89 -4.60
N VAL A 176 12.09 -10.23 -5.67
CA VAL A 176 12.94 -9.32 -6.47
C VAL A 176 13.36 -8.14 -5.61
N GLN A 177 12.43 -7.41 -4.99
CA GLN A 177 12.78 -6.26 -4.16
C GLN A 177 13.74 -6.64 -3.02
N SER A 178 13.56 -7.80 -2.39
CA SER A 178 14.47 -8.31 -1.36
C SER A 178 15.91 -8.47 -1.89
N GLY A 179 16.07 -9.07 -3.08
CA GLY A 179 17.37 -9.19 -3.74
C GLY A 179 17.99 -7.82 -4.08
N LEU A 180 17.20 -6.88 -4.60
CA LEU A 180 17.66 -5.52 -4.90
C LEU A 180 18.17 -4.81 -3.64
N LEU A 181 17.37 -4.84 -2.57
CA LEU A 181 17.69 -4.19 -1.29
C LEU A 181 18.91 -4.83 -0.62
N PHE A 182 19.05 -6.17 -0.70
CA PHE A 182 20.23 -6.86 -0.22
C PHE A 182 21.50 -6.36 -0.90
N HIS A 183 21.48 -6.18 -2.22
CA HIS A 183 22.61 -5.64 -2.95
C HIS A 183 22.92 -4.19 -2.58
N THR A 184 21.91 -3.35 -2.37
CA THR A 184 22.10 -1.98 -1.85
C THR A 184 22.78 -1.98 -0.48
N LEU A 185 22.35 -2.85 0.44
CA LEU A 185 22.97 -2.99 1.76
C LEU A 185 24.42 -3.49 1.66
N LEU A 186 24.70 -4.43 0.75
CA LEU A 186 26.05 -4.95 0.52
C LEU A 186 26.98 -3.91 -0.13
N ALA A 187 26.46 -3.08 -1.03
CA ALA A 187 27.21 -2.01 -1.66
C ALA A 187 27.67 -0.95 -0.65
N GLY A 188 26.86 -0.66 0.38
CA GLY A 188 27.16 0.37 1.36
C GLY A 188 27.29 1.73 0.69
N THR A 189 28.49 2.31 0.71
CA THR A 189 28.82 3.56 -0.02
C THR A 189 29.49 3.31 -1.38
N GLY A 190 29.58 2.05 -1.80
CA GLY A 190 30.12 1.63 -3.09
C GLY A 190 29.09 1.76 -4.21
N PHE A 191 29.41 1.21 -5.39
CA PHE A 191 28.52 1.24 -6.54
C PHE A 191 27.24 0.42 -6.28
N ASP A 192 26.10 1.10 -6.29
CA ASP A 192 24.78 0.47 -6.23
C ASP A 192 24.16 0.43 -7.63
N ALA A 193 24.06 -0.77 -8.21
CA ALA A 193 23.50 -0.99 -9.54
C ALA A 193 22.00 -0.66 -9.64
N TYR A 194 21.31 -0.50 -8.51
CA TYR A 194 19.87 -0.22 -8.44
C TYR A 194 19.58 1.23 -8.05
N HIS A 195 20.62 2.03 -7.83
CA HIS A 195 20.54 3.48 -7.75
C HIS A 195 20.57 4.08 -9.16
N MET A 196 19.38 4.37 -9.69
CA MET A 196 19.20 4.82 -11.07
C MET A 196 19.15 6.34 -11.16
N GLN A 197 19.89 6.92 -12.11
CA GLN A 197 19.82 8.34 -12.46
C GLN A 197 19.54 8.49 -13.95
N MET A 198 18.51 9.27 -14.30
CA MET A 198 18.07 9.51 -15.67
C MET A 198 17.92 11.02 -15.89
N ALA A 199 18.51 11.54 -16.96
CA ALA A 199 18.37 12.93 -17.37
C ALA A 199 17.44 13.01 -18.59
N PHE A 200 16.40 13.82 -18.50
CA PHE A 200 15.45 14.08 -19.57
C PHE A 200 15.67 15.49 -20.12
N HIS A 201 16.05 15.56 -21.39
CA HIS A 201 16.18 16.81 -22.13
C HIS A 201 14.78 17.38 -22.45
N LEU A 202 14.46 18.53 -21.87
CA LEU A 202 13.21 19.24 -22.09
C LEU A 202 13.45 20.41 -23.04
N ASN A 203 12.73 20.40 -24.16
CA ASN A 203 12.73 21.48 -25.14
C ASN A 203 11.47 22.34 -24.98
N GLY A 204 11.66 23.66 -24.95
CA GLY A 204 10.61 24.64 -24.69
C GLY A 204 10.65 25.19 -23.26
N PRO A 205 9.83 26.22 -22.98
CA PRO A 205 9.78 26.83 -21.66
C PRO A 205 9.15 25.89 -20.63
N VAL A 206 9.79 25.76 -19.47
CA VAL A 206 9.32 24.96 -18.34
C VAL A 206 9.01 25.89 -17.18
N ASP A 207 7.81 25.76 -16.61
CA ASP A 207 7.43 26.40 -15.34
C ASP A 207 7.84 25.46 -14.19
N PRO A 208 8.85 25.83 -13.37
CA PRO A 208 9.34 24.97 -12.31
C PRO A 208 8.30 24.69 -11.22
N ALA A 209 7.45 25.67 -10.89
CA ALA A 209 6.45 25.52 -9.83
C ALA A 209 5.34 24.55 -10.27
N ARG A 210 4.88 24.70 -11.51
CA ARG A 210 3.89 23.82 -12.10
C ARG A 210 4.40 22.39 -12.27
N LEU A 211 5.67 22.21 -12.67
CA LEU A 211 6.28 20.88 -12.76
C LEU A 211 6.43 20.23 -11.38
N HIS A 212 6.83 21.00 -10.37
CA HIS A 212 6.87 20.53 -8.99
C HIS A 212 5.49 20.06 -8.49
N THR A 213 4.43 20.85 -8.70
CA THR A 213 3.06 20.45 -8.33
C THR A 213 2.61 19.18 -9.04
N ALA A 214 2.91 19.05 -10.34
CA ALA A 214 2.59 17.85 -11.11
C ALA A 214 3.32 16.61 -10.57
N ALA A 215 4.62 16.75 -10.25
CA ALA A 215 5.43 15.67 -9.70
C ALA A 215 4.99 15.27 -8.29
N GLN A 216 4.66 16.23 -7.42
CA GLN A 216 4.11 15.95 -6.08
C GLN A 216 2.75 15.23 -6.17
N THR A 217 1.92 15.60 -7.13
CA THR A 217 0.63 14.93 -7.40
C THR A 217 0.84 13.51 -7.90
N LEU A 218 1.83 13.28 -8.78
CA LEU A 218 2.21 11.95 -9.24
C LEU A 218 2.68 11.06 -8.07
N LEU A 219 3.51 11.60 -7.19
CA LEU A 219 4.00 10.91 -5.99
C LEU A 219 2.85 10.52 -5.05
N HIS A 220 1.88 11.40 -4.85
CA HIS A 220 0.69 11.10 -4.04
C HIS A 220 -0.19 10.02 -4.69
N ARG A 221 -0.33 10.03 -6.02
CA ARG A 221 -1.16 9.07 -6.76
C ARG A 221 -0.62 7.64 -6.70
N HIS A 222 0.69 7.44 -6.76
CA HIS A 222 1.30 6.12 -6.88
C HIS A 222 1.89 5.67 -5.54
N SER A 223 1.14 4.87 -4.78
CA SER A 223 1.56 4.36 -3.47
C SER A 223 2.95 3.72 -3.45
N ASN A 224 3.36 3.01 -4.50
CA ASN A 224 4.69 2.41 -4.61
C ASN A 224 5.81 3.44 -4.50
N LEU A 225 5.61 4.67 -5.00
CA LEU A 225 6.64 5.72 -4.98
C LEU A 225 6.86 6.31 -3.58
N ARG A 226 5.92 6.07 -2.65
CA ARG A 226 5.97 6.53 -1.27
C ARG A 226 6.57 5.49 -0.33
N ALA A 227 6.89 4.29 -0.82
CA ALA A 227 7.31 3.17 0.01
C ALA A 227 8.65 3.43 0.72
N ALA A 228 8.67 3.11 2.02
CA ALA A 228 9.88 2.88 2.80
C ALA A 228 10.04 1.37 3.04
N PHE A 229 11.27 0.87 3.03
CA PHE A 229 11.57 -0.54 3.28
C PHE A 229 12.20 -0.68 4.66
N VAL A 230 11.52 -1.40 5.55
CA VAL A 230 11.91 -1.58 6.95
C VAL A 230 11.84 -3.05 7.34
N THR A 231 12.24 -3.34 8.56
CA THR A 231 12.17 -4.67 9.15
C THR A 231 11.22 -4.64 10.34
N THR A 232 10.40 -5.68 10.52
CA THR A 232 9.60 -5.89 11.74
C THR A 232 10.50 -6.15 12.94
N ALA A 233 9.96 -6.06 14.16
CA ALA A 233 10.69 -6.49 15.36
C ALA A 233 11.16 -7.95 15.31
N GLN A 234 10.53 -8.80 14.48
CA GLN A 234 10.88 -10.20 14.29
C GLN A 234 11.93 -10.43 13.20
N GLY A 235 12.32 -9.40 12.44
CA GLY A 235 13.33 -9.51 11.39
C GLY A 235 12.78 -9.63 9.97
N ASP A 236 11.46 -9.54 9.77
CA ASP A 236 10.85 -9.70 8.45
C ASP A 236 10.87 -8.38 7.66
N PRO A 237 11.30 -8.38 6.39
CA PRO A 237 11.30 -7.17 5.56
C PRO A 237 9.88 -6.83 5.08
N VAL A 238 9.48 -5.58 5.27
CA VAL A 238 8.17 -5.05 4.85
C VAL A 238 8.33 -3.69 4.15
N GLN A 239 7.32 -3.32 3.37
CA GLN A 239 7.18 -2.01 2.75
C GLN A 239 6.12 -1.23 3.53
N VAL A 240 6.51 -0.14 4.17
CA VAL A 240 5.58 0.79 4.81
C VAL A 240 5.16 1.83 3.78
N ILE A 241 3.86 2.08 3.67
CA ILE A 241 3.28 3.01 2.70
C ILE A 241 2.66 4.21 3.43
N PRO A 242 3.39 5.33 3.58
CA PRO A 242 2.86 6.53 4.22
C PRO A 242 1.77 7.20 3.38
N GLN A 243 0.76 7.80 4.03
CA GLN A 243 -0.32 8.55 3.37
C GLN A 243 0.19 9.80 2.63
N ALA A 244 1.30 10.37 3.06
CA ALA A 244 1.90 11.50 2.39
C ALA A 244 3.42 11.48 2.58
N VAL A 245 4.12 11.86 1.52
CA VAL A 245 5.56 12.17 1.55
C VAL A 245 5.77 13.41 0.69
N THR A 246 6.72 14.25 1.10
CA THR A 246 7.10 15.42 0.31
C THR A 246 8.15 15.00 -0.71
N LEU A 247 7.96 15.40 -1.97
CA LEU A 247 8.92 15.16 -3.03
C LEU A 247 10.21 15.95 -2.75
N PRO A 248 11.39 15.31 -2.67
CA PRO A 248 12.65 16.02 -2.70
C PRO A 248 12.83 16.66 -4.09
N TRP A 249 12.65 17.98 -4.14
CA TRP A 249 12.63 18.77 -5.36
C TRP A 249 13.67 19.89 -5.30
N GLN A 250 14.45 20.05 -6.36
CA GLN A 250 15.42 21.13 -6.50
C GLN A 250 15.32 21.79 -7.87
N VAL A 251 15.51 23.11 -7.92
CA VAL A 251 15.71 23.86 -9.17
C VAL A 251 17.10 24.48 -9.15
N ILE A 252 17.87 24.29 -10.22
CA ILE A 252 19.20 24.86 -10.40
C ILE A 252 19.18 25.72 -11.65
N ASP A 253 19.47 27.01 -11.51
CA ASP A 253 19.52 27.94 -12.63
C ASP A 253 20.95 28.07 -13.16
N LEU A 254 21.16 27.63 -14.40
CA LEU A 254 22.46 27.69 -15.09
C LEU A 254 22.39 28.56 -16.35
N ARG A 255 21.33 29.37 -16.50
CA ARG A 255 21.09 30.16 -17.71
C ARG A 255 22.12 31.27 -17.90
N ASP A 256 22.61 31.85 -16.81
CA ASP A 256 23.60 32.93 -16.82
C ASP A 256 25.05 32.46 -17.01
N MET A 257 25.28 31.14 -17.04
CA MET A 257 26.60 30.54 -17.28
C MET A 257 26.88 30.43 -18.78
N ASP A 258 28.15 30.53 -19.17
CA ASP A 258 28.56 30.15 -20.52
C ASP A 258 28.41 28.63 -20.75
N GLN A 259 28.50 28.18 -22.00
CA GLN A 259 28.23 26.78 -22.34
C GLN A 259 29.23 25.80 -21.69
N ALA A 260 30.50 26.17 -21.55
CA ALA A 260 31.52 25.31 -20.97
C ALA A 260 31.31 25.16 -19.46
N GLN A 261 31.09 26.28 -18.77
CA GLN A 261 30.74 26.33 -17.35
C GLN A 261 29.47 25.54 -17.04
N ARG A 262 28.45 25.69 -17.89
CA ARG A 262 27.18 24.98 -17.76
C ARG A 262 27.34 23.47 -17.89
N ASN A 263 28.14 23.00 -18.85
CA ASN A 263 28.40 21.58 -19.03
C ASN A 263 29.13 21.00 -17.81
N THR A 264 30.17 21.68 -17.31
CA THR A 264 30.87 21.27 -16.09
C THR A 264 29.93 21.25 -14.88
N ALA A 265 29.09 22.28 -14.71
CA ALA A 265 28.13 22.34 -13.61
C ALA A 265 27.10 21.20 -13.65
N LEU A 266 26.64 20.82 -14.84
CA LEU A 266 25.75 19.68 -15.05
C LEU A 266 26.44 18.36 -14.70
N GLU A 267 27.66 18.13 -15.20
CA GLU A 267 28.44 16.91 -14.90
C GLU A 267 28.73 16.78 -13.40
N ASP A 268 29.16 17.87 -12.76
CA ASP A 268 29.41 17.93 -11.31
C ASP A 268 28.14 17.65 -10.51
N PHE A 269 26.99 18.19 -10.96
CA PHE A 269 25.71 17.89 -10.34
C PHE A 269 25.37 16.40 -10.46
N LEU A 270 25.44 15.83 -11.67
CA LEU A 270 25.11 14.42 -11.90
C LEU A 270 26.00 13.49 -11.06
N ALA A 271 27.30 13.79 -10.97
CA ALA A 271 28.25 13.02 -10.16
C ALA A 271 27.92 13.09 -8.66
N ARG A 272 27.69 14.30 -8.12
CA ARG A 272 27.33 14.49 -6.70
C ARG A 272 25.99 13.85 -6.35
N ASP A 273 25.01 14.01 -7.22
CA ASP A 273 23.70 13.41 -7.04
C ASP A 273 23.82 11.88 -7.03
N ARG A 274 24.54 11.27 -7.97
CA ARG A 274 24.76 9.81 -8.00
C ARG A 274 25.50 9.28 -6.76
N ALA A 275 26.40 10.07 -6.18
CA ALA A 275 27.10 9.72 -4.95
C ALA A 275 26.21 9.85 -3.69
N THR A 276 25.05 10.47 -3.79
CA THR A 276 24.10 10.64 -2.68
C THR A 276 23.12 9.48 -2.67
N HIS A 277 23.49 8.38 -2.02
CA HIS A 277 22.70 7.15 -1.94
C HIS A 277 21.40 7.35 -1.13
N PHE A 278 20.41 6.49 -1.41
CA PHE A 278 19.19 6.41 -0.62
C PHE A 278 19.35 5.46 0.55
N THR A 279 18.73 5.79 1.68
CA THR A 279 18.52 4.84 2.79
C THR A 279 17.17 4.18 2.59
N PRO A 280 17.07 2.83 2.43
CA PRO A 280 15.80 2.17 2.14
C PRO A 280 14.66 2.47 3.12
N ALA A 281 14.99 2.71 4.39
CA ALA A 281 14.06 3.10 5.45
C ALA A 281 13.64 4.58 5.42
N THR A 282 14.03 5.37 4.41
CA THR A 282 13.69 6.80 4.33
C THR A 282 12.93 7.08 3.03
N ALA A 283 11.61 7.16 3.13
CA ALA A 283 10.77 7.51 1.99
C ALA A 283 10.79 9.02 1.68
N PRO A 284 10.64 9.40 0.39
CA PRO A 284 10.61 8.51 -0.78
C PRO A 284 12.03 8.17 -1.27
N LEU A 285 12.23 6.98 -1.84
CA LEU A 285 13.50 6.60 -2.50
C LEU A 285 13.60 7.17 -3.93
N LEU A 286 13.19 8.42 -4.10
CA LEU A 286 13.27 9.16 -5.35
C LEU A 286 13.41 10.66 -5.08
N ARG A 287 14.04 11.36 -6.03
CA ARG A 287 14.14 12.81 -6.06
C ARG A 287 14.17 13.33 -7.50
N LEU A 288 13.76 14.58 -7.66
CA LEU A 288 13.71 15.25 -8.95
C LEU A 288 14.45 16.58 -8.88
N THR A 289 15.32 16.84 -9.85
CA THR A 289 15.99 18.14 -10.00
C THR A 289 15.76 18.69 -11.39
N LEU A 290 15.32 19.94 -11.47
CA LEU A 290 15.20 20.68 -12.73
C LEU A 290 16.38 21.64 -12.88
N LEU A 291 17.23 21.42 -13.89
CA LEU A 291 18.30 22.34 -14.25
C LEU A 291 17.85 23.20 -15.44
N LEU A 292 17.80 24.52 -15.25
CA LEU A 292 17.47 25.46 -16.31
C LEU A 292 18.76 25.77 -17.09
N THR A 293 18.86 25.27 -18.32
CA THR A 293 20.08 25.37 -19.15
C THR A 293 19.97 26.40 -20.26
N GLY A 294 18.78 26.98 -20.46
CA GLY A 294 18.51 28.09 -21.36
C GLY A 294 17.07 28.61 -21.18
N HIS A 295 16.64 29.57 -21.99
CA HIS A 295 15.25 30.06 -21.94
C HIS A 295 14.24 28.98 -22.36
N ASP A 296 14.60 28.14 -23.33
CA ASP A 296 13.76 27.07 -23.88
C ASP A 296 14.43 25.69 -23.78
N ARG A 297 15.36 25.53 -22.83
CA ARG A 297 16.09 24.28 -22.62
C ARG A 297 16.23 24.01 -21.14
N SER A 298 15.95 22.79 -20.73
CA SER A 298 16.12 22.35 -19.34
C SER A 298 16.42 20.86 -19.27
N GLU A 299 17.06 20.45 -18.20
CA GLU A 299 17.29 19.04 -17.86
C GLU A 299 16.44 18.68 -16.66
N LEU A 300 15.58 17.67 -16.78
CA LEU A 300 14.92 17.07 -15.63
C LEU A 300 15.67 15.80 -15.25
N VAL A 301 16.32 15.82 -14.09
CA VAL A 301 17.04 14.66 -13.56
C VAL A 301 16.15 13.93 -12.55
N LEU A 302 15.83 12.68 -12.86
CA LEU A 302 15.18 11.73 -11.96
C LEU A 302 16.22 10.78 -11.41
N THR A 303 16.38 10.80 -10.09
CA THR A 303 17.23 9.85 -9.37
C THR A 303 16.36 9.07 -8.42
N ALA A 304 16.39 7.74 -8.52
CA ALA A 304 15.47 6.89 -7.79
C ALA A 304 15.99 5.46 -7.65
N HIS A 305 15.46 4.73 -6.68
CA HIS A 305 15.80 3.34 -6.44
C HIS A 305 14.93 2.37 -7.25
N HIS A 306 15.54 1.37 -7.89
CA HIS A 306 14.86 0.41 -8.77
C HIS A 306 13.84 -0.49 -8.05
N ALA A 307 13.86 -0.52 -6.71
CA ALA A 307 12.82 -1.21 -5.93
C ALA A 307 11.42 -0.56 -6.05
N LEU A 308 11.32 0.70 -6.52
CA LEU A 308 10.06 1.42 -6.63
C LEU A 308 9.34 1.24 -7.98
N PHE A 309 10.08 0.97 -9.05
CA PHE A 309 9.55 0.88 -10.43
C PHE A 309 10.45 0.04 -11.33
N ASP A 310 9.92 -0.33 -12.50
CA ASP A 310 10.66 -1.02 -13.55
C ASP A 310 10.68 -0.24 -14.87
N GLY A 311 11.40 -0.78 -15.87
CA GLY A 311 11.52 -0.16 -17.19
C GLY A 311 10.19 -0.03 -17.95
N TRP A 312 9.14 -0.79 -17.57
CA TRP A 312 7.81 -0.64 -18.17
C TRP A 312 6.99 0.45 -17.49
N SER A 313 7.20 0.62 -16.20
CA SER A 313 6.53 1.62 -15.37
C SER A 313 7.03 3.04 -15.68
N LEU A 314 8.31 3.21 -16.01
CA LEU A 314 8.92 4.52 -16.23
C LEU A 314 8.24 5.35 -17.34
N PRO A 315 8.03 4.85 -18.58
CA PRO A 315 7.32 5.60 -19.62
C PRO A 315 5.91 6.01 -19.18
N LEU A 316 5.25 5.17 -18.39
CA LEU A 316 3.92 5.44 -17.89
C LEU A 316 3.92 6.51 -16.79
N LEU A 317 4.96 6.58 -15.96
CA LEU A 317 5.15 7.66 -14.98
C LEU A 317 5.44 8.98 -15.69
N MET A 318 6.30 8.99 -16.71
CA MET A 318 6.61 10.19 -17.48
C MET A 318 5.38 10.73 -18.23
N ARG A 319 4.58 9.84 -18.83
CA ARG A 319 3.30 10.23 -19.45
C ARG A 319 2.37 10.90 -18.44
N ASP A 320 2.20 10.31 -17.26
CA ASP A 320 1.32 10.85 -16.23
C ASP A 320 1.86 12.20 -15.71
N LEU A 321 3.18 12.35 -15.52
CA LEU A 321 3.82 13.61 -15.14
C LEU A 321 3.54 14.72 -16.15
N LEU A 322 3.75 14.47 -17.44
CA LEU A 322 3.51 15.44 -18.51
C LEU A 322 2.01 15.78 -18.63
N THR A 323 1.12 14.80 -18.42
CA THR A 323 -0.32 15.01 -18.42
C THR A 323 -0.74 15.92 -17.24
N LEU A 324 -0.23 15.65 -16.04
CA LEU A 324 -0.48 16.51 -14.86
C LEU A 324 0.15 17.89 -15.01
N TYR A 325 1.32 17.98 -15.63
CA TYR A 325 1.94 19.25 -15.96
C TYR A 325 1.03 20.05 -16.89
N THR A 326 0.56 19.46 -17.99
CA THR A 326 -0.32 20.17 -18.95
C THR A 326 -1.64 20.63 -18.31
N ASN A 327 -2.30 19.80 -17.50
CA ASN A 327 -3.45 20.20 -16.71
C ASN A 327 -3.53 19.39 -15.40
N PRO A 328 -3.35 20.02 -14.23
CA PRO A 328 -3.26 19.33 -12.93
C PRO A 328 -4.57 18.66 -12.50
N HIS A 329 -5.70 19.04 -13.10
CA HIS A 329 -7.02 18.48 -12.79
C HIS A 329 -7.42 17.37 -13.78
N THR A 330 -6.53 17.00 -14.71
CA THR A 330 -6.82 15.95 -15.68
C THR A 330 -6.98 14.61 -14.97
N PRO A 331 -8.13 13.91 -15.13
CA PRO A 331 -8.29 12.58 -14.59
C PRO A 331 -7.33 11.63 -15.31
N LEU A 332 -6.40 11.05 -14.56
CA LEU A 332 -5.51 10.02 -15.07
C LEU A 332 -6.23 8.65 -15.10
N PRO A 333 -5.91 7.78 -16.07
CA PRO A 333 -6.51 6.44 -16.15
C PRO A 333 -6.37 5.67 -14.85
N HIS A 334 -7.44 5.01 -14.42
CA HIS A 334 -7.40 4.09 -13.28
C HIS A 334 -6.43 2.94 -13.59
N ARG A 335 -5.55 2.64 -12.64
CA ARG A 335 -4.63 1.50 -12.72
C ARG A 335 -4.89 0.60 -11.53
N ARG A 336 -4.88 -0.72 -11.75
CA ARG A 336 -5.01 -1.66 -10.64
C ARG A 336 -3.89 -1.39 -9.62
N PRO A 337 -4.21 -1.27 -8.32
CA PRO A 337 -3.21 -1.08 -7.28
C PRO A 337 -2.18 -2.20 -7.28
N TYR A 338 -0.93 -1.87 -6.97
CA TYR A 338 0.13 -2.87 -6.78
C TYR A 338 -0.19 -3.88 -5.66
N ARG A 339 -0.96 -3.44 -4.66
CA ARG A 339 -1.51 -4.29 -3.60
C ARG A 339 -2.27 -5.51 -4.14
N ASP A 340 -2.97 -5.38 -5.27
CA ASP A 340 -3.71 -6.49 -5.88
C ASP A 340 -2.76 -7.56 -6.42
N TYR A 341 -1.64 -7.13 -7.03
CA TYR A 341 -0.57 -8.03 -7.44
C TYR A 341 0.05 -8.75 -6.24
N LEU A 342 0.29 -8.05 -5.12
CA LEU A 342 0.81 -8.68 -3.91
C LEU A 342 -0.18 -9.66 -3.29
N THR A 343 -1.47 -9.32 -3.31
CA THR A 343 -2.55 -10.23 -2.88
C THR A 343 -2.53 -11.51 -3.72
N TRP A 344 -2.48 -11.37 -5.04
CA TRP A 344 -2.33 -12.52 -5.95
C TRP A 344 -1.06 -13.31 -5.65
N LEU A 345 0.08 -12.63 -5.44
CA LEU A 345 1.37 -13.25 -5.19
C LEU A 345 1.36 -14.11 -3.91
N THR A 346 0.71 -13.64 -2.84
CA THR A 346 0.59 -14.38 -1.56
C THR A 346 -0.24 -15.68 -1.67
N GLN A 347 -1.04 -15.82 -2.73
CA GLN A 347 -1.85 -17.01 -3.00
C GLN A 347 -1.11 -18.05 -3.85
N GLN A 348 0.07 -17.73 -4.36
CA GLN A 348 0.84 -18.65 -5.20
C GLN A 348 1.61 -19.65 -4.33
N ASP A 349 1.73 -20.90 -4.79
CA ASP A 349 2.59 -21.91 -4.16
C ASP A 349 4.03 -21.79 -4.70
N PRO A 350 5.01 -21.41 -3.86
CA PRO A 350 6.40 -21.29 -4.28
C PRO A 350 7.01 -22.63 -4.75
N HIS A 351 6.53 -23.76 -4.22
CA HIS A 351 7.07 -25.08 -4.56
C HIS A 351 6.77 -25.47 -6.00
N THR A 352 5.61 -25.07 -6.53
CA THR A 352 5.24 -25.28 -7.93
C THR A 352 6.24 -24.62 -8.87
N THR A 353 6.56 -23.33 -8.66
CA THR A 353 7.52 -22.59 -9.48
C THR A 353 8.95 -23.13 -9.31
N GLN A 354 9.37 -23.46 -8.08
CA GLN A 354 10.67 -24.05 -7.81
C GLN A 354 10.86 -25.40 -8.51
N THR A 355 9.83 -26.26 -8.48
CA THR A 355 9.85 -27.56 -9.16
C THR A 355 9.97 -27.39 -10.66
N ALA A 356 9.22 -26.47 -11.26
CA ALA A 356 9.28 -26.17 -12.69
C ALA A 356 10.70 -25.74 -13.11
N TRP A 357 11.33 -24.81 -12.38
CA TRP A 357 12.70 -24.38 -12.67
C TRP A 357 13.74 -25.46 -12.43
N THR A 358 13.58 -26.27 -11.37
CA THR A 358 14.47 -27.39 -11.09
C THR A 358 14.45 -28.39 -12.25
N ASN A 359 13.27 -28.73 -12.75
CA ASN A 359 13.10 -29.61 -13.90
C ASN A 359 13.68 -28.99 -15.18
N ALA A 360 13.41 -27.71 -15.45
CA ALA A 360 13.92 -27.00 -16.63
C ALA A 360 15.45 -26.89 -16.65
N LEU A 361 16.08 -26.79 -15.48
CA LEU A 361 17.53 -26.68 -15.34
C LEU A 361 18.22 -28.04 -15.10
N THR A 362 17.46 -29.13 -15.05
CA THR A 362 18.03 -30.48 -14.87
C THR A 362 18.96 -30.82 -16.03
N GLY A 363 20.22 -31.10 -15.72
CA GLY A 363 21.24 -31.42 -16.72
C GLY A 363 21.81 -30.20 -17.46
N ALA A 364 21.38 -28.98 -17.10
CA ALA A 364 21.94 -27.77 -17.68
C ALA A 364 23.44 -27.64 -17.37
N GLN A 365 24.22 -27.26 -18.37
CA GLN A 365 25.64 -26.93 -18.22
C GLN A 365 25.84 -25.44 -18.55
N PRO A 366 26.71 -24.71 -17.82
CA PRO A 366 27.01 -23.32 -18.14
C PRO A 366 27.52 -23.19 -19.57
N THR A 367 26.84 -22.39 -20.38
CA THR A 367 27.34 -22.02 -21.72
C THR A 367 28.02 -20.67 -21.64
N LEU A 368 29.34 -20.66 -21.74
CA LEU A 368 30.14 -19.44 -21.82
C LEU A 368 30.01 -18.87 -23.24
N LEU A 369 29.31 -17.74 -23.38
CA LEU A 369 29.15 -17.03 -24.65
C LEU A 369 30.39 -16.19 -25.01
N LEU A 370 31.21 -15.86 -24.02
CA LEU A 370 32.46 -15.14 -24.18
C LEU A 370 33.57 -15.88 -23.41
N PRO A 371 34.76 -16.08 -24.00
CA PRO A 371 35.90 -16.65 -23.27
C PRO A 371 36.30 -15.69 -22.14
N THR A 372 36.56 -16.26 -20.96
CA THR A 372 36.95 -15.50 -19.77
C THR A 372 38.23 -14.73 -20.03
N THR A 373 38.20 -13.40 -19.97
CA THR A 373 39.44 -12.63 -19.78
C THR A 373 39.96 -12.99 -18.39
N THR A 374 41.17 -13.53 -18.32
CA THR A 374 41.85 -13.88 -17.06
C THR A 374 41.83 -12.66 -16.14
N GLN A 375 41.06 -12.76 -15.06
CA GLN A 375 41.04 -11.76 -14.00
C GLN A 375 42.33 -11.97 -13.19
N THR A 376 43.42 -11.31 -13.58
CA THR A 376 44.60 -11.20 -12.72
C THR A 376 44.16 -10.49 -11.44
N GLY A 377 44.34 -11.17 -10.30
CA GLY A 377 43.75 -10.82 -9.02
C GLY A 377 43.84 -9.33 -8.69
N ALA A 378 42.68 -8.69 -8.57
CA ALA A 378 42.57 -7.34 -8.05
C ALA A 378 42.70 -7.41 -6.51
N THR A 379 43.82 -6.92 -6.00
CA THR A 379 43.86 -6.34 -4.66
C THR A 379 43.02 -5.07 -4.65
N PRO A 380 42.34 -4.72 -3.54
CA PRO A 380 41.54 -3.52 -3.49
C PRO A 380 42.45 -2.29 -3.44
N HIS A 381 42.16 -1.35 -4.33
CA HIS A 381 42.66 0.03 -4.39
C HIS A 381 44.12 0.24 -4.79
N THR A 382 44.35 0.48 -6.09
CA THR A 382 45.18 1.62 -6.51
C THR A 382 44.82 2.08 -7.94
N THR A 383 44.75 3.40 -8.10
CA THR A 383 44.49 4.15 -9.34
C THR A 383 45.52 3.89 -10.43
N ALA A 384 45.08 3.28 -11.54
CA ALA A 384 45.33 3.67 -12.95
C ALA A 384 44.98 2.51 -13.90
N THR A 385 44.23 2.83 -14.97
CA THR A 385 43.82 1.95 -16.08
C THR A 385 42.84 0.79 -15.77
N GLY A 386 41.56 1.15 -15.66
CA GLY A 386 40.48 0.49 -16.41
C GLY A 386 40.00 -0.89 -15.97
N THR A 387 39.46 -1.02 -14.75
CA THR A 387 38.44 -2.03 -14.44
C THR A 387 37.18 -1.31 -13.97
N GLY A 388 36.09 -1.44 -14.75
CA GLY A 388 34.82 -0.76 -14.50
C GLY A 388 33.80 -1.06 -15.59
N ILE A 389 32.56 -0.62 -15.38
CA ILE A 389 31.50 -0.67 -16.40
C ILE A 389 31.76 0.46 -17.41
N GLY A 390 31.90 0.13 -18.68
CA GLY A 390 32.03 1.08 -19.78
C GLY A 390 30.88 0.93 -20.77
N ASN A 391 30.46 2.04 -21.37
CA ASN A 391 29.46 2.04 -22.43
C ASN A 391 30.16 2.17 -23.79
N ILE A 392 29.71 1.41 -24.78
CA ILE A 392 30.09 1.59 -26.17
C ILE A 392 28.81 1.90 -26.94
N ASP A 393 28.76 3.08 -27.54
CA ASP A 393 27.66 3.43 -28.43
C ASP A 393 27.82 2.67 -29.75
N VAL A 394 26.88 1.78 -30.04
CA VAL A 394 26.82 1.05 -31.30
C VAL A 394 25.69 1.62 -32.14
N THR A 395 26.05 2.36 -33.18
CA THR A 395 25.09 2.84 -34.17
C THR A 395 24.61 1.66 -35.01
N VAL A 396 23.36 1.25 -34.82
CA VAL A 396 22.71 0.29 -35.72
C VAL A 396 22.34 1.05 -37.00
N PRO A 397 22.80 0.62 -38.19
CA PRO A 397 22.40 1.25 -39.45
C PRO A 397 20.88 1.23 -39.59
N ASP A 398 20.29 2.30 -40.13
CA ASP A 398 18.87 2.29 -40.50
C ASP A 398 18.60 1.06 -41.38
N ALA A 399 17.60 0.26 -41.01
CA ALA A 399 17.16 -0.82 -41.86
C ALA A 399 16.76 -0.20 -43.22
N PRO A 400 17.24 -0.72 -44.36
CA PRO A 400 16.77 -0.27 -45.65
C PRO A 400 15.24 -0.41 -45.69
N PRO A 401 14.51 0.51 -46.35
CA PRO A 401 13.05 0.42 -46.41
C PRO A 401 12.69 -0.97 -46.91
N SER A 402 11.96 -1.71 -46.08
CA SER A 402 11.51 -3.06 -46.44
C SER A 402 10.75 -2.96 -47.77
N PRO A 403 11.09 -3.76 -48.80
CA PRO A 403 10.22 -3.87 -49.95
C PRO A 403 8.84 -4.29 -49.45
N ALA A 404 7.80 -3.64 -49.97
CA ALA A 404 6.41 -3.87 -49.58
C ALA A 404 6.14 -5.37 -49.48
N THR A 405 5.76 -5.84 -48.29
CA THR A 405 5.47 -7.25 -48.03
C THR A 405 4.26 -7.65 -48.88
N PRO A 406 4.36 -8.59 -49.83
CA PRO A 406 3.18 -9.23 -50.40
C PRO A 406 2.48 -10.03 -49.29
N PRO A 407 1.15 -10.25 -49.35
CA PRO A 407 0.40 -10.85 -48.26
C PRO A 407 0.99 -12.23 -47.89
N THR A 408 1.54 -12.33 -46.69
CA THR A 408 2.22 -13.53 -46.18
C THR A 408 1.20 -14.56 -45.72
N THR A 409 1.22 -15.75 -46.32
CA THR A 409 0.77 -16.99 -45.68
C THR A 409 1.71 -17.33 -44.52
N ALA A 410 1.13 -17.70 -43.38
CA ALA A 410 1.78 -17.82 -42.08
C ALA A 410 2.96 -18.82 -42.01
N SER A 411 4.02 -18.41 -41.33
CA SER A 411 4.92 -19.25 -40.52
C SER A 411 5.54 -18.37 -39.42
N PRO A 412 5.50 -18.77 -38.13
CA PRO A 412 5.91 -17.89 -37.04
C PRO A 412 7.36 -18.17 -36.65
N SER A 413 8.27 -17.29 -37.03
CA SER A 413 9.52 -17.07 -36.30
C SER A 413 9.56 -15.61 -35.87
N THR A 414 9.30 -15.38 -34.58
CA THR A 414 9.30 -14.05 -33.96
C THR A 414 10.71 -13.73 -33.43
N PRO A 415 11.31 -12.59 -33.78
CA PRO A 415 12.40 -12.01 -33.00
C PRO A 415 11.80 -11.49 -31.68
N SER A 416 12.38 -11.91 -30.55
CA SER A 416 12.04 -11.54 -29.14
C SER A 416 10.72 -10.78 -28.94
N SER A 417 9.62 -11.53 -28.81
CA SER A 417 8.36 -10.98 -28.32
C SER A 417 8.43 -10.82 -26.78
N LYS A 418 8.41 -9.56 -26.31
CA LYS A 418 7.84 -9.25 -24.99
C LYS A 418 6.33 -9.31 -25.16
N ALA A 419 5.71 -10.37 -24.64
CA ALA A 419 4.28 -10.59 -24.72
C ALA A 419 3.50 -9.42 -24.06
N PRO A 420 2.42 -8.91 -24.68
CA PRO A 420 1.42 -8.12 -23.98
C PRO A 420 0.54 -9.09 -23.16
N GLY A 421 0.42 -8.85 -21.86
CA GLY A 421 -0.46 -9.62 -20.97
C GLY A 421 -1.94 -9.49 -21.39
N PRO A 422 -2.78 -10.49 -21.10
CA PRO A 422 -4.17 -10.50 -21.56
C PRO A 422 -4.99 -9.44 -20.81
N SER A 423 -5.77 -8.69 -21.58
CA SER A 423 -6.88 -7.88 -21.11
C SER A 423 -7.98 -8.77 -20.54
N SER A 424 -8.32 -8.56 -19.26
CA SER A 424 -9.61 -8.88 -18.65
C SER A 424 -9.89 -7.89 -17.53
#